data_AF-A0A3S3JG78-F1
#
_entry.id   AF-A0A3S3JG78-F1
#
_cell.length_a   1.000
_cell.length_b   1.000
_cell.length_c   1.000
_cell.angle_alpha   90.00
_cell.angle_beta   90.00
_cell.angle_gamma   90.00
#
_symmetry.space_group_name_H-M   'P 1'
#
loop_
_entity.id
_entity.type
_entity.pdbx_description
1 polymer ?
#
loop_
_entity_poly.entity_id
_entity_poly.type
_entity_poly.pdbx_seq_one_letter_code
_entity_poly.pdbx_strand_id
1 'polypeptide(L)'
;MRWYENRMGIDEIIDRLAKEWPVISGAPFSFIIAIAIVGTVIWLALRWQYGARLTHRDDEIAAYKRKLDGASPDEARLHIDRLEARIRQLEAIAPRTLGPEQIEAIIEAGRRAPGRIYITYDSAASDGGALQAQLLQAFRKAGWAASGNFMAGGEDDYVHEFVLNLPADATPASLAARTALESAKISFASGQRSDNNPDVDAEIVIFARIT
;
A
#
# COMPACT_ATOMS: atom_id res chain seq x y z
N MET A 1 -54.72 10.43 -7.75
CA MET A 1 -54.20 9.08 -7.45
C MET A 1 -54.04 8.96 -5.95
N ARG A 2 -55.04 8.41 -5.26
CA ARG A 2 -55.08 8.24 -3.80
C ARG A 2 -54.86 6.76 -3.53
N TRP A 3 -53.72 6.42 -2.93
CA TRP A 3 -53.43 5.07 -2.47
C TRP A 3 -54.45 4.70 -1.39
N TYR A 4 -55.30 3.70 -1.63
CA TYR A 4 -56.10 3.09 -0.58
C TYR A 4 -55.18 2.18 0.22
N GLU A 5 -54.74 2.70 1.35
CA GLU A 5 -54.08 1.97 2.42
C GLU A 5 -55.08 0.95 2.97
N ASN A 6 -55.09 -0.24 2.38
CA ASN A 6 -55.96 -1.35 2.79
C ASN A 6 -55.38 -1.99 4.07
N ARG A 7 -55.30 -1.22 5.15
CA ARG A 7 -55.17 -1.80 6.49
C ARG A 7 -56.58 -2.28 6.86
N MET A 8 -56.83 -3.57 6.72
CA MET A 8 -57.85 -4.20 7.56
C MET A 8 -57.48 -3.83 9.00
N GLY A 9 -58.24 -2.91 9.59
CA GLY A 9 -58.01 -2.47 10.95
C GLY A 9 -58.09 -3.71 11.85
N ILE A 10 -57.15 -3.84 12.76
CA ILE A 10 -57.16 -4.93 13.76
C ILE A 10 -58.54 -5.00 14.44
N ASP A 11 -59.21 -3.86 14.60
CA ASP A 11 -60.56 -3.73 15.14
C ASP A 11 -61.63 -4.48 14.31
N GLU A 12 -61.55 -4.45 12.98
CA GLU A 12 -62.50 -5.19 12.11
C GLU A 12 -62.25 -6.70 12.15
N ILE A 13 -60.99 -7.10 12.32
CA ILE A 13 -60.60 -8.50 12.53
C ILE A 13 -61.13 -9.00 13.88
N ILE A 14 -61.00 -8.18 14.92
CA ILE A 14 -61.51 -8.48 16.27
C ILE A 14 -63.03 -8.60 16.27
N ASP A 15 -63.75 -7.69 15.62
CA ASP A 15 -65.22 -7.73 15.54
C ASP A 15 -65.75 -8.96 14.79
N ARG A 16 -65.03 -9.39 13.73
CA ARG A 16 -65.36 -10.62 13.01
C ARG A 16 -65.05 -11.87 13.84
N LEU A 17 -63.92 -11.89 14.55
CA LEU A 17 -63.58 -12.96 15.49
C LEU A 17 -64.59 -13.07 16.63
N ALA A 18 -65.08 -11.94 17.16
CA ALA A 18 -66.08 -11.91 18.20
C ALA A 18 -67.44 -12.46 17.72
N LYS A 19 -67.82 -12.19 16.46
CA LYS A 19 -69.04 -12.74 15.84
C LYS A 19 -68.97 -14.25 15.59
N GLU A 20 -67.80 -14.76 15.21
CA GLU A 20 -67.59 -16.20 14.92
C GLU A 20 -67.20 -17.01 16.17
N TRP A 21 -66.93 -16.35 17.30
CA TRP A 21 -66.58 -16.97 18.58
C TRP A 21 -67.55 -18.07 19.07
N PRO A 22 -68.89 -17.95 18.90
CA PRO A 22 -69.82 -19.00 19.28
C PRO A 22 -69.66 -20.29 18.45
N VAL A 23 -69.23 -20.17 17.19
CA VAL A 23 -68.99 -21.32 16.30
C VAL A 23 -67.71 -22.05 16.71
N ILE A 24 -66.70 -21.30 17.13
CA ILE A 24 -65.43 -21.85 17.62
C ILE A 24 -65.63 -22.58 18.95
N SER A 25 -66.43 -22.04 19.86
CA SER A 25 -66.72 -22.68 21.17
C SER A 25 -67.66 -23.89 21.04
N GLY A 26 -68.50 -23.94 20.00
CA GLY A 26 -69.38 -25.08 19.72
C GLY A 26 -68.66 -26.32 19.16
N ALA A 27 -67.50 -26.15 18.52
CA ALA A 27 -66.74 -27.26 17.92
C ALA A 27 -65.21 -27.04 17.97
N PRO A 28 -64.59 -27.05 19.16
CA PRO A 28 -63.19 -26.67 19.34
C PRO A 28 -62.21 -27.60 18.60
N PHE A 29 -62.52 -28.89 18.50
CA PHE A 29 -61.68 -29.86 17.79
C PHE A 29 -61.61 -29.59 16.28
N SER A 30 -62.73 -29.24 15.64
CA SER A 30 -62.77 -28.93 14.21
C SER A 30 -61.94 -27.69 13.88
N PHE A 31 -61.94 -26.69 14.76
CA PHE A 31 -61.13 -25.48 14.62
C PHE A 31 -59.63 -25.77 14.77
N ILE A 32 -59.23 -26.58 15.76
CA ILE A 32 -57.83 -27.00 15.94
C ILE A 32 -57.34 -27.77 14.71
N ILE A 33 -58.15 -28.69 14.18
CA ILE A 33 -57.82 -29.46 12.97
C ILE A 33 -57.64 -28.51 11.78
N ALA A 34 -58.53 -27.53 11.60
CA ALA A 34 -58.42 -26.54 10.53
C ALA A 34 -57.12 -25.72 10.64
N ILE A 35 -56.77 -25.25 11.85
CA ILE A 35 -55.50 -24.53 12.08
C ILE A 35 -54.29 -25.43 11.80
N ALA A 36 -54.32 -26.69 12.24
CA ALA A 36 -53.22 -27.62 12.01
C ALA A 36 -53.01 -27.90 10.50
N ILE A 37 -54.10 -28.04 9.74
CA ILE A 37 -54.05 -28.20 8.29
C ILE A 37 -53.45 -26.95 7.64
N VAL A 38 -53.96 -25.76 7.96
CA VAL A 38 -53.45 -24.50 7.40
C VAL A 38 -51.98 -24.29 7.77
N GLY A 39 -51.61 -24.53 9.03
CA GLY A 39 -50.23 -24.45 9.49
C GLY A 39 -49.31 -25.42 8.77
N THR A 40 -49.76 -26.65 8.52
CA THR A 40 -48.99 -27.66 7.78
C THR A 40 -48.78 -27.25 6.33
N VAL A 41 -49.80 -26.70 5.66
CA VAL A 41 -49.71 -26.22 4.29
C VAL A 41 -48.75 -25.04 4.18
N ILE A 42 -48.85 -24.07 5.09
CA ILE A 42 -47.93 -22.92 5.15
C ILE A 42 -46.50 -23.41 5.39
N TRP A 43 -46.30 -24.30 6.35
CA TRP A 43 -44.98 -24.87 6.64
C TRP A 43 -44.39 -25.60 5.43
N LEU A 44 -45.18 -26.40 4.72
CA LEU A 44 -44.74 -27.13 3.53
C LEU A 44 -44.40 -26.17 2.38
N ALA A 45 -45.19 -25.10 2.19
CA ALA A 45 -44.92 -24.07 1.20
C ALA A 45 -43.61 -23.31 1.51
N LEU A 46 -43.37 -22.93 2.77
CA LEU A 46 -42.12 -22.31 3.20
C LEU A 46 -40.94 -23.27 3.03
N ARG A 47 -41.09 -24.54 3.45
CA ARG A 47 -40.06 -25.59 3.29
C ARG A 47 -39.65 -25.74 1.83
N TRP A 48 -40.62 -25.72 0.91
CA TRP A 48 -40.37 -25.82 -0.53
C TRP A 48 -39.69 -24.56 -1.09
N GLN A 49 -40.19 -23.38 -0.75
CA GLN A 49 -39.66 -22.10 -1.22
C GLN A 49 -38.23 -21.83 -0.71
N TYR A 50 -37.93 -22.16 0.55
CA TYR A 50 -36.60 -21.97 1.12
C TYR A 50 -35.65 -23.13 0.84
N GLY A 51 -36.15 -24.35 0.61
CA GLY A 51 -35.33 -25.51 0.23
C GLY A 51 -34.62 -25.33 -1.13
N ALA A 52 -35.30 -24.71 -2.09
CA ALA A 52 -34.73 -24.42 -3.42
C ALA A 52 -33.68 -23.29 -3.40
N ARG A 53 -33.79 -22.34 -2.45
CA ARG A 53 -32.80 -21.25 -2.29
C ARG A 53 -31.51 -21.70 -1.60
N LEU A 54 -31.59 -22.70 -0.73
CA LEU A 54 -30.42 -23.26 -0.04
C LEU A 54 -29.54 -24.08 -1.00
N THR A 55 -30.17 -24.92 -1.84
CA THR A 55 -29.46 -25.73 -2.85
C THR A 55 -28.72 -24.87 -3.88
N HIS A 56 -29.34 -23.79 -4.36
CA HIS A 56 -28.68 -22.87 -5.30
C HIS A 56 -27.46 -22.14 -4.70
N ARG A 57 -27.47 -21.85 -3.39
CA ARG A 57 -26.33 -21.20 -2.72
C ARG A 57 -25.19 -22.15 -2.43
N ASP A 58 -25.48 -23.40 -2.11
CA ASP A 58 -24.46 -24.43 -1.93
C ASP A 58 -23.75 -24.75 -3.26
N ASP A 59 -24.48 -24.74 -4.38
CA ASP A 59 -23.90 -24.91 -5.71
C ASP A 59 -23.03 -23.72 -6.14
N GLU A 60 -23.43 -22.49 -5.79
CA GLU A 60 -22.60 -21.30 -6.01
C GLU A 60 -21.33 -21.35 -5.16
N ILE A 61 -21.42 -21.70 -3.87
CA ILE A 61 -20.25 -21.85 -2.99
C ILE A 61 -19.33 -22.97 -3.50
N ALA A 62 -19.88 -24.09 -3.97
CA ALA A 62 -19.12 -25.18 -4.56
C ALA A 62 -18.47 -24.78 -5.89
N ALA A 63 -19.14 -23.95 -6.70
CA ALA A 63 -18.60 -23.41 -7.94
C ALA A 63 -17.50 -22.36 -7.68
N TYR A 64 -17.65 -21.51 -6.66
CA TYR A 64 -16.61 -20.58 -6.21
C TYR A 64 -15.42 -21.33 -5.61
N LYS A 65 -15.64 -22.37 -4.81
CA LYS A 65 -14.57 -23.26 -4.33
C LYS A 65 -13.84 -23.95 -5.49
N ARG A 66 -14.55 -24.49 -6.47
CA ARG A 66 -13.94 -25.07 -7.68
C ARG A 66 -13.18 -24.05 -8.55
N LYS A 67 -13.62 -22.79 -8.60
CA LYS A 67 -12.89 -21.71 -9.27
C LYS A 67 -11.65 -21.26 -8.50
N LEU A 68 -11.66 -21.39 -7.17
CA LEU A 68 -10.52 -21.13 -6.29
C LEU A 68 -9.56 -22.32 -6.21
N ASP A 69 -10.01 -23.56 -6.43
CA ASP A 69 -9.18 -24.77 -6.54
C ASP A 69 -8.23 -24.78 -7.76
N GLY A 70 -8.19 -23.71 -8.55
CA GLY A 70 -7.14 -23.48 -9.56
C GLY A 70 -5.83 -22.94 -8.98
N ALA A 71 -5.84 -22.44 -7.74
CA ALA A 71 -4.64 -22.17 -6.94
C ALA A 71 -4.97 -22.46 -5.48
N SER A 72 -4.49 -23.60 -4.96
CA SER A 72 -4.56 -23.91 -3.52
C SER A 72 -4.10 -22.68 -2.68
N PRO A 73 -4.64 -22.42 -1.48
CA PRO A 73 -4.15 -21.37 -0.59
C PRO A 73 -2.61 -21.40 -0.41
N ASP A 74 -2.02 -22.59 -0.45
CA ASP A 74 -0.57 -22.79 -0.38
C ASP A 74 0.12 -22.39 -1.70
N GLU A 75 -0.50 -22.64 -2.86
CA GLU A 75 0.01 -22.21 -4.16
C GLU A 75 -0.08 -20.69 -4.36
N ALA A 76 -1.14 -20.06 -3.85
CA ALA A 76 -1.27 -18.61 -3.85
C ALA A 76 -0.18 -17.97 -2.97
N ARG A 77 0.09 -18.54 -1.80
CA ARG A 77 1.17 -18.09 -0.91
C ARG A 77 2.54 -18.27 -1.56
N LEU A 78 2.82 -19.43 -2.16
CA LEU A 78 4.06 -19.67 -2.91
C LEU A 78 4.22 -18.73 -4.10
N HIS A 79 3.13 -18.37 -4.76
CA HIS A 79 3.16 -17.41 -5.86
C HIS A 79 3.48 -16.00 -5.37
N ILE A 80 2.85 -15.56 -4.27
CA ILE A 80 3.15 -14.29 -3.62
C ILE A 80 4.60 -14.26 -3.15
N ASP A 81 5.07 -15.29 -2.45
CA ASP A 81 6.45 -15.38 -1.96
C ASP A 81 7.45 -15.33 -3.13
N ARG A 82 7.15 -16.00 -4.25
CA ARG A 82 7.97 -15.96 -5.47
C ARG A 82 7.95 -14.57 -6.11
N LEU A 83 6.80 -13.90 -6.18
CA LEU A 83 6.69 -12.54 -6.72
C LEU A 83 7.46 -11.54 -5.84
N GLU A 84 7.33 -11.63 -4.52
CA GLU A 84 8.08 -10.82 -3.57
C GLU A 84 9.60 -11.06 -3.66
N ALA A 85 10.03 -12.32 -3.81
CA ALA A 85 11.45 -12.63 -4.01
C ALA A 85 11.97 -12.03 -5.33
N ARG A 86 11.16 -12.06 -6.39
CA ARG A 86 11.52 -11.50 -7.69
C ARG A 86 11.54 -9.98 -7.67
N ILE A 87 10.61 -9.34 -6.94
CA ILE A 87 10.62 -7.89 -6.70
C ILE A 87 11.90 -7.52 -5.94
N ARG A 88 12.24 -8.22 -4.86
CA ARG A 88 13.50 -7.98 -4.12
C ARG A 88 14.75 -8.11 -4.99
N GLN A 89 14.78 -9.11 -5.88
CA GLN A 89 15.87 -9.27 -6.85
C GLN A 89 15.92 -8.13 -7.87
N LEU A 90 14.76 -7.66 -8.35
CA LEU A 90 14.70 -6.54 -9.27
C LEU A 90 15.05 -5.22 -8.60
N GLU A 91 14.62 -4.98 -7.37
CA GLU A 91 14.96 -3.78 -6.58
C GLU A 91 16.46 -3.70 -6.29
N ALA A 92 17.12 -4.84 -6.07
CA ALA A 92 18.58 -4.90 -5.91
C ALA A 92 19.33 -4.42 -7.15
N ILE A 93 18.79 -4.69 -8.35
CA ILE A 93 19.42 -4.39 -9.65
C ILE A 93 18.86 -3.11 -10.29
N ALA A 94 17.72 -2.60 -9.80
CA ALA A 94 17.06 -1.42 -10.35
C ALA A 94 17.93 -0.16 -10.15
N PRO A 95 18.03 0.71 -11.17
CA PRO A 95 18.77 1.96 -11.05
C PRO A 95 18.21 2.84 -9.93
N ARG A 96 19.09 3.36 -9.06
CA ARG A 96 18.73 4.35 -8.04
C ARG A 96 18.26 5.63 -8.72
N THR A 97 17.03 6.03 -8.44
CA THR A 97 16.44 7.29 -8.92
C THR A 97 15.85 8.06 -7.76
N LEU A 98 16.12 9.37 -7.69
CA LEU A 98 15.53 10.24 -6.69
C LEU A 98 14.09 10.55 -7.05
N GLY A 99 13.17 10.33 -6.11
CA GLY A 99 11.79 10.73 -6.26
C GLY A 99 11.63 12.25 -6.31
N PRO A 100 10.53 12.79 -6.87
CA PRO A 100 10.26 14.23 -6.90
C PRO A 100 10.29 14.87 -5.51
N GLU A 101 9.77 14.19 -4.49
CA GLU A 101 9.78 14.66 -3.10
C GLU A 101 11.20 14.76 -2.53
N GLN A 102 12.08 13.82 -2.87
CA GLN A 102 13.48 13.84 -2.42
C GLN A 102 14.25 14.98 -3.08
N ILE A 103 14.01 15.20 -4.39
CA ILE A 103 14.60 16.32 -5.13
C ILE A 103 14.16 17.64 -4.50
N GLU A 104 12.87 17.81 -4.20
CA GLU A 104 12.36 19.04 -3.59
C GLU A 104 12.92 19.25 -2.18
N ALA A 105 13.01 18.19 -1.37
CA ALA A 105 13.61 18.26 -0.04
C ALA A 105 15.08 18.70 -0.08
N ILE A 106 15.86 18.20 -1.05
CA ILE A 106 17.24 18.65 -1.28
C ILE A 106 17.28 20.13 -1.65
N ILE A 107 16.38 20.57 -2.53
CA ILE A 107 16.32 21.97 -2.99
C ILE A 107 16.02 22.90 -1.82
N GLU A 108 14.97 22.62 -1.05
CA GLU A 108 14.53 23.46 0.07
C GLU A 108 15.58 23.54 1.19
N ALA A 109 16.18 22.41 1.55
CA ALA A 109 17.24 22.39 2.54
C ALA A 109 18.52 23.08 2.04
N GLY A 110 18.90 22.83 0.78
CA GLY A 110 20.10 23.38 0.16
C GLY A 110 20.06 24.90 0.00
N ARG A 111 18.87 25.51 -0.19
CA ARG A 111 18.73 26.97 -0.33
C ARG A 111 19.15 27.75 0.92
N ARG A 112 19.17 27.11 2.10
CA ARG A 112 19.47 27.79 3.37
C ARG A 112 20.89 28.35 3.44
N ALA A 113 21.86 27.63 2.89
CA ALA A 113 23.25 28.04 2.85
C ALA A 113 23.92 27.43 1.60
N PRO A 114 23.81 28.09 0.44
CA PRO A 114 24.45 27.62 -0.78
C PRO A 114 25.97 27.67 -0.66
N GLY A 115 26.62 26.64 -1.18
CA GLY A 115 28.08 26.50 -1.19
C GLY A 115 28.56 25.77 -2.45
N ARG A 116 29.75 25.17 -2.34
CA ARG A 116 30.37 24.33 -3.36
C ARG A 116 30.23 22.87 -2.97
N ILE A 117 29.69 22.05 -3.86
CA ILE A 117 29.57 20.61 -3.65
C ILE A 117 30.24 19.84 -4.79
N TYR A 118 31.00 18.82 -4.41
CA TYR A 118 31.59 17.87 -5.34
C TYR A 118 30.89 16.53 -5.21
N ILE A 119 30.38 15.99 -6.29
CA ILE A 119 29.69 14.70 -6.28
C ILE A 119 30.47 13.76 -7.18
N THR A 120 30.95 12.65 -6.65
CA THR A 120 31.62 11.60 -7.41
C THR A 120 30.83 10.30 -7.34
N TYR A 121 30.99 9.46 -8.36
CA TYR A 121 30.48 8.10 -8.33
C TYR A 121 31.57 7.13 -8.74
N ASP A 122 31.51 5.94 -8.16
CA ASP A 122 32.35 4.82 -8.56
C ASP A 122 31.94 4.32 -9.95
N SER A 123 32.88 4.18 -10.87
CA SER A 123 32.67 3.54 -12.17
C SER A 123 32.05 2.14 -12.11
N ALA A 124 32.19 1.41 -10.99
CA ALA A 124 31.55 0.12 -10.76
C ALA A 124 30.04 0.25 -10.48
N ALA A 125 29.56 1.43 -10.08
CA ALA A 125 28.14 1.71 -9.90
C ALA A 125 27.47 1.95 -11.25
N SER A 126 26.78 0.93 -11.78
CA SER A 126 26.10 0.99 -13.09
C SER A 126 25.09 2.13 -13.22
N ASP A 127 24.52 2.59 -12.11
CA ASP A 127 23.54 3.68 -12.01
C ASP A 127 24.13 4.99 -11.45
N GLY A 128 25.41 4.98 -11.06
CA GLY A 128 26.05 6.09 -10.35
C GLY A 128 26.02 7.41 -11.13
N GLY A 129 26.25 7.35 -12.45
CA GLY A 129 26.21 8.55 -13.30
C GLY A 129 24.82 9.18 -13.41
N ALA A 130 23.75 8.38 -13.50
CA ALA A 130 22.38 8.87 -13.56
C ALA A 130 21.96 9.51 -12.23
N LEU A 131 22.36 8.90 -11.11
CA LEU A 131 22.10 9.40 -9.77
C LEU A 131 22.89 10.68 -9.46
N GLN A 132 24.18 10.71 -9.84
CA GLN A 132 25.02 11.91 -9.77
C GLN A 132 24.38 13.08 -10.53
N ALA A 133 23.89 12.85 -11.75
CA ALA A 133 23.27 13.89 -12.55
C ALA A 133 22.03 14.49 -11.86
N GLN A 134 21.20 13.65 -11.22
CA GLN A 134 20.02 14.10 -10.47
C GLN A 134 20.41 14.94 -9.25
N LEU A 135 21.40 14.48 -8.46
CA LEU A 135 21.89 15.24 -7.31
C LEU A 135 22.51 16.58 -7.74
N LEU A 136 23.36 16.57 -8.77
CA LEU A 136 23.95 17.80 -9.32
C LEU A 136 22.88 18.79 -9.76
N GLN A 137 21.82 18.31 -10.41
CA GLN A 137 20.70 19.15 -10.81
C GLN A 137 19.95 19.72 -9.60
N ALA A 138 19.68 18.90 -8.58
CA ALA A 138 18.99 19.34 -7.37
C ALA A 138 19.79 20.42 -6.61
N PHE A 139 21.08 20.19 -6.38
CA PHE A 139 21.94 21.18 -5.72
C PHE A 139 22.10 22.48 -6.53
N ARG A 140 22.22 22.40 -7.87
CA ARG A 140 22.23 23.60 -8.73
C ARG A 140 20.94 24.39 -8.62
N LYS A 141 19.78 23.73 -8.60
CA LYS A 141 18.48 24.38 -8.37
C LYS A 141 18.38 25.01 -6.97
N ALA A 142 19.12 24.48 -6.00
CA ALA A 142 19.25 25.05 -4.66
C ALA A 142 20.23 26.24 -4.58
N GLY A 143 20.89 26.60 -5.69
CA GLY A 143 21.85 27.71 -5.77
C GLY A 143 23.31 27.32 -5.51
N TRP A 144 23.61 26.03 -5.41
CA TRP A 144 24.97 25.55 -5.17
C TRP A 144 25.81 25.50 -6.44
N ALA A 145 27.12 25.76 -6.28
CA ALA A 145 28.11 25.44 -7.29
C ALA A 145 28.42 23.93 -7.25
N ALA A 146 27.61 23.15 -7.96
CA ALA A 146 27.75 21.69 -8.00
C ALA A 146 28.57 21.22 -9.22
N SER A 147 29.60 20.42 -8.93
CA SER A 147 30.45 19.78 -9.93
C SER A 147 30.66 18.31 -9.59
N GLY A 148 31.09 17.50 -10.55
CA GLY A 148 31.28 16.08 -10.32
C GLY A 148 32.12 15.42 -11.38
N ASN A 149 32.65 14.26 -11.03
CA ASN A 149 33.38 13.38 -11.94
C ASN A 149 33.11 11.91 -11.57
N PHE A 150 33.60 10.97 -12.35
CA PHE A 150 33.65 9.57 -11.94
C PHE A 150 35.01 9.27 -11.29
N MET A 151 35.01 8.32 -10.38
CA MET A 151 36.22 7.74 -9.81
C MET A 151 36.43 6.35 -10.44
N ALA A 152 37.67 6.06 -10.85
CA ALA A 152 38.04 4.71 -11.23
C ALA A 152 38.04 3.85 -9.96
N GLY A 153 37.33 2.71 -10.00
CA GLY A 153 36.96 1.88 -8.84
C GLY A 153 37.90 1.92 -7.65
N GLY A 154 37.35 2.28 -6.48
CA GLY A 154 38.06 2.22 -5.20
C GLY A 154 38.04 0.81 -4.63
N GLU A 155 38.95 0.51 -3.71
CA GLU A 155 38.95 -0.77 -2.98
C GLU A 155 37.62 -0.91 -2.19
N ASP A 156 36.87 -1.97 -2.51
CA ASP A 156 35.49 -2.29 -2.10
C ASP A 156 35.35 -2.55 -0.58
N ASP A 157 35.50 -1.54 0.27
CA ASP A 157 35.25 -1.72 1.73
C ASP A 157 34.13 -0.82 2.29
N TYR A 158 33.39 -0.14 1.41
CA TYR A 158 32.27 0.71 1.84
C TYR A 158 30.96 -0.07 1.88
N VAL A 159 30.54 -0.43 3.10
CA VAL A 159 29.21 -1.00 3.39
C VAL A 159 28.06 -0.02 3.06
N HIS A 160 28.38 1.25 2.82
CA HIS A 160 27.39 2.31 2.60
C HIS A 160 27.35 2.76 1.13
N GLU A 161 26.14 2.83 0.57
CA GLU A 161 25.90 3.27 -0.82
C GLU A 161 26.29 4.73 -1.09
N PHE A 162 26.25 5.57 -0.05
CA PHE A 162 26.63 6.97 -0.10
C PHE A 162 27.56 7.29 1.07
N VAL A 163 28.61 8.06 0.78
CA VAL A 163 29.45 8.68 1.80
C VAL A 163 29.38 10.18 1.63
N LEU A 164 29.04 10.88 2.71
CA LEU A 164 29.10 12.33 2.80
C LEU A 164 30.38 12.72 3.54
N ASN A 165 31.30 13.33 2.81
CA ASN A 165 32.54 13.88 3.28
C ASN A 165 32.36 15.37 3.57
N LEU A 166 32.50 15.76 4.83
CA LEU A 166 32.43 17.16 5.24
C LEU A 166 33.80 17.64 5.73
N PRO A 167 34.12 18.93 5.55
CA PRO A 167 35.31 19.51 6.15
C PRO A 167 35.25 19.43 7.68
N ALA A 168 36.41 19.41 8.34
CA ALA A 168 36.51 19.29 9.80
C ALA A 168 35.87 20.49 10.52
N ASP A 169 35.91 21.67 9.90
CA ASP A 169 35.14 22.83 10.29
C ASP A 169 33.71 22.70 9.75
N ALA A 170 32.74 22.57 10.65
CA ALA A 170 31.33 22.51 10.30
C ALA A 170 30.82 23.86 9.78
N THR A 171 31.13 24.19 8.53
CA THR A 171 30.62 25.41 7.87
C THR A 171 29.09 25.34 7.71
N PRO A 172 28.38 26.48 7.66
CA PRO A 172 26.93 26.49 7.42
C PRO A 172 26.53 25.74 6.14
N ALA A 173 27.36 25.82 5.09
CA ALA A 173 27.16 25.07 3.86
C ALA A 173 27.29 23.56 4.11
N SER A 174 28.35 23.10 4.77
CA SER A 174 28.55 21.67 5.09
C SER A 174 27.36 21.06 5.86
N LEU A 175 26.80 21.82 6.81
CA LEU A 175 25.61 21.45 7.57
C LEU A 175 24.35 21.44 6.69
N ALA A 176 24.18 22.40 5.79
CA ALA A 176 23.07 22.42 4.84
C ALA A 176 23.11 21.24 3.86
N ALA A 177 24.29 20.82 3.40
CA ALA A 177 24.45 19.62 2.57
C ALA A 177 24.00 18.35 3.33
N ARG A 178 24.43 18.21 4.59
CA ARG A 178 23.97 17.12 5.48
C ARG A 178 22.46 17.15 5.66
N THR A 179 21.90 18.30 6.04
CA THR A 179 20.45 18.46 6.23
C THR A 179 19.67 18.19 4.95
N ALA A 180 20.21 18.49 3.78
CA ALA A 180 19.56 18.19 2.50
C ALA A 180 19.42 16.69 2.25
N LEU A 181 20.48 15.91 2.50
CA LEU A 181 20.41 14.45 2.37
C LEU A 181 19.50 13.82 3.42
N GLU A 182 19.58 14.28 4.67
CA GLU A 182 18.71 13.82 5.76
C GLU A 182 17.23 14.13 5.50
N SER A 183 16.90 15.33 5.00
CA SER A 183 15.52 15.73 4.67
C SER A 183 14.96 14.89 3.52
N ALA A 184 15.81 14.47 2.58
CA ALA A 184 15.45 13.57 1.49
C ALA A 184 15.43 12.08 1.89
N LYS A 185 15.67 11.78 3.19
CA LYS A 185 15.74 10.42 3.73
C LYS A 185 16.75 9.53 3.00
N ILE A 186 17.83 10.13 2.51
CA ILE A 186 18.93 9.39 1.89
C ILE A 186 19.86 8.92 3.02
N SER A 187 20.09 7.61 3.11
CA SER A 187 21.05 7.05 4.07
C SER A 187 22.47 7.25 3.56
N PHE A 188 23.38 7.73 4.41
CA PHE A 188 24.79 7.92 4.09
C PHE A 188 25.68 7.65 5.30
N ALA A 189 26.92 7.23 5.05
CA ALA A 189 27.98 7.27 6.05
C ALA A 189 28.65 8.64 6.08
N SER A 190 29.13 9.05 7.25
CA SER A 190 30.01 10.23 7.36
C SER A 190 31.44 9.79 7.08
N GLY A 191 32.10 10.41 6.11
CA GLY A 191 33.51 10.22 5.84
C GLY A 191 34.33 11.47 6.14
N GLN A 192 35.66 11.34 6.03
CA GLN A 192 36.58 12.48 6.12
C GLN A 192 36.81 13.03 4.71
N ARG A 193 36.76 14.36 4.57
CA ARG A 193 37.03 15.04 3.30
C ARG A 193 38.43 14.71 2.80
N SER A 194 38.54 14.37 1.52
CA SER A 194 39.83 14.21 0.86
C SER A 194 40.53 15.57 0.74
N ASP A 195 41.83 15.62 1.04
CA ASP A 195 42.67 16.81 0.85
C ASP A 195 42.81 17.22 -0.63
N ASN A 196 42.38 16.37 -1.56
CA ASN A 196 42.48 16.59 -3.00
C ASN A 196 41.53 17.68 -3.53
N ASN A 197 40.55 18.13 -2.73
CA ASN A 197 39.64 19.20 -3.11
C ASN A 197 39.37 20.15 -1.92
N PRO A 198 40.32 21.05 -1.58
CA PRO A 198 40.20 21.88 -0.39
C PRO A 198 39.09 22.94 -0.49
N ASP A 199 38.66 23.26 -1.72
CA ASP A 199 37.75 24.37 -2.03
C ASP A 199 36.26 24.00 -2.01
N VAL A 200 35.90 22.79 -1.55
CA VAL A 200 34.50 22.32 -1.51
C VAL A 200 33.96 22.21 -0.10
N ASP A 201 32.73 22.67 0.11
CA ASP A 201 32.05 22.67 1.40
C ASP A 201 31.48 21.28 1.75
N ALA A 202 31.25 20.44 0.75
CA ALA A 202 30.83 19.06 0.90
C ALA A 202 31.26 18.23 -0.30
N GLU A 203 31.58 16.96 -0.04
CA GLU A 203 31.82 15.94 -1.06
C GLU A 203 30.86 14.76 -0.84
N ILE A 204 30.21 14.31 -1.91
CA ILE A 204 29.36 13.12 -1.89
C ILE A 204 30.02 12.07 -2.79
N VAL A 205 30.25 10.88 -2.26
CA VAL A 205 30.75 9.74 -3.02
C VAL A 205 29.64 8.68 -3.10
N ILE A 206 29.31 8.27 -4.32
CA ILE A 206 28.29 7.26 -4.62
C ILE A 206 29.01 5.94 -4.95
N PHE A 207 28.80 4.92 -4.13
CA PHE A 207 29.39 3.60 -4.33
C PHE A 207 28.44 2.64 -5.03
N ALA A 208 29.00 1.53 -5.54
CA ALA A 208 28.23 0.40 -6.02
C ALA A 208 27.51 -0.29 -4.84
N ARG A 209 26.43 -1.01 -5.13
CA ARG A 209 25.76 -1.82 -4.11
C ARG A 209 26.57 -3.08 -3.86
N ILE A 210 26.82 -3.38 -2.59
CA ILE A 210 27.28 -4.72 -2.19
C ILE A 210 26.05 -5.63 -2.27
N THR A 211 26.00 -6.50 -3.28
CA THR A 211 24.98 -7.55 -3.43
C THR A 211 25.38 -8.83 -2.73
#